data_AF-A0A960HSY7-F1
#
_entry.id   AF-A0A960HSY7-F1
#
_cell.length_a   1.000
_cell.length_b   1.000
_cell.length_c   1.000
_cell.angle_alpha   90.00
_cell.angle_beta   90.00
_cell.angle_gamma   90.00
#
_symmetry.space_group_name_H-M   'P 1'
#
loop_
_entity.id
_entity.type
_entity.pdbx_description
1 polymer ?
#
loop_
_entity_poly.entity_id
_entity_poly.type
_entity_poly.pdbx_seq_one_letter_code
_entity_poly.pdbx_strand_id
1 'polypeptide(L)'
;MHQLTRYPVASPKRWFRRDAIKDDGMAGLVLGVESVPDGLASGLLAGVNPVFGLYGYLFGMVGAALFTSTAFMAVQATGAMSIIVADVDLAGRDDPARSLFTLSIVTGIVMILAGLLQLGAFLRFVSNSVMTGFISAV
;
A
#
# COMPACT_ATOMS: atom_id res chain seq x y z
N MET A 1 16.73 -7.24 -26.30
CA MET A 1 15.45 -7.59 -25.66
C MET A 1 15.74 -8.04 -24.24
N HIS A 2 15.17 -7.31 -23.27
CA HIS A 2 15.52 -7.30 -21.86
C HIS A 2 15.40 -8.68 -21.18
N GLN A 3 16.49 -9.11 -20.54
CA GLN A 3 16.47 -10.21 -19.58
C GLN A 3 15.72 -9.76 -18.32
N LEU A 4 14.48 -10.22 -18.18
CA LEU A 4 13.70 -10.13 -16.95
C LEU A 4 14.32 -11.07 -15.92
N THR A 5 15.21 -10.52 -15.10
CA THR A 5 15.76 -11.20 -13.93
C THR A 5 14.66 -11.37 -12.89
N ARG A 6 14.08 -12.57 -12.94
CA ARG A 6 13.44 -13.33 -11.86
C ARG A 6 13.98 -12.92 -10.47
N TYR A 7 13.08 -12.42 -9.61
CA TYR A 7 13.17 -12.27 -8.15
C TYR A 7 14.21 -11.27 -7.60
N PRO A 8 13.83 -9.99 -7.41
CA PRO A 8 14.74 -8.91 -6.97
C PRO A 8 15.09 -8.91 -5.46
N VAL A 9 14.54 -9.83 -4.67
CA VAL A 9 14.71 -9.89 -3.22
C VAL A 9 16.07 -10.49 -2.82
N ALA A 10 16.79 -11.16 -3.73
CA ALA A 10 17.90 -12.03 -3.36
C ALA A 10 19.31 -11.39 -3.29
N SER A 11 19.48 -10.08 -3.55
CA SER A 11 20.82 -9.46 -3.47
C SER A 11 20.88 -8.28 -2.48
N PRO A 12 21.26 -8.51 -1.21
CA PRO A 12 21.51 -7.45 -0.22
C PRO A 12 22.49 -6.38 -0.69
N LYS A 13 23.42 -6.75 -1.59
CA LYS A 13 24.40 -5.83 -2.21
C LYS A 13 23.78 -4.72 -3.07
N ARG A 14 22.53 -4.88 -3.54
CA ARG A 14 21.83 -3.83 -4.31
C ARG A 14 21.09 -2.81 -3.45
N TRP A 15 20.77 -3.15 -2.19
CA TRP A 15 20.08 -2.25 -1.26
C TRP A 15 20.95 -1.04 -0.87
N PHE A 16 22.27 -1.22 -0.89
CA PHE A 16 23.24 -0.18 -0.56
C PHE A 16 24.22 0.03 -1.71
N ARG A 17 23.68 0.46 -2.87
CA ARG A 17 24.54 1.04 -3.91
C ARG A 17 24.99 2.41 -3.46
N ARG A 18 26.30 2.55 -3.19
CA ARG A 18 26.91 3.83 -2.78
C ARG A 18 26.60 4.96 -3.77
N ASP A 19 26.47 4.63 -5.05
CA ASP A 19 26.15 5.61 -6.11
C ASP A 19 24.70 6.12 -6.04
N ALA A 20 23.78 5.38 -5.41
CA ALA A 20 22.34 5.71 -5.35
C ALA A 20 21.92 6.32 -4.02
N ILE A 21 22.77 6.30 -2.99
CA ILE A 21 22.41 6.70 -1.62
C ILE A 21 21.92 8.15 -1.52
N LYS A 22 22.46 9.03 -2.37
CA LYS A 22 22.05 10.44 -2.42
C LYS A 22 20.67 10.60 -3.05
N ASP A 23 20.42 9.91 -4.15
CA ASP A 23 19.18 9.99 -4.90
C ASP A 23 18.05 9.28 -4.15
N ASP A 24 18.30 8.10 -3.59
CA ASP A 24 17.36 7.35 -2.74
C ASP A 24 17.06 8.10 -1.44
N GLY A 25 18.06 8.75 -0.84
CA GLY A 25 17.86 9.59 0.34
C GLY A 25 16.99 10.81 0.07
N MET A 26 17.18 11.47 -1.08
CA MET A 26 16.35 12.60 -1.49
C MET A 26 14.93 12.16 -1.85
N ALA A 27 14.77 11.05 -2.57
CA ALA A 27 13.47 10.49 -2.90
C ALA A 27 12.70 10.05 -1.64
N GLY A 28 13.38 9.37 -0.70
CA GLY A 28 12.79 8.96 0.57
C GLY A 28 12.36 10.15 1.44
N LEU A 29 13.12 11.25 1.43
CA LEU A 29 12.74 12.48 2.14
C LEU A 29 11.49 13.11 1.53
N VAL A 30 11.44 13.24 0.20
CA VAL A 30 10.29 13.82 -0.50
C VAL A 30 9.04 12.97 -0.27
N LEU A 31 9.13 11.65 -0.48
CA LEU A 31 8.02 10.73 -0.24
C LEU A 31 7.61 10.71 1.23
N GLY A 32 8.56 10.78 2.16
CA GLY A 32 8.28 10.81 3.59
C GLY A 32 7.51 12.07 4.01
N VAL A 33 7.90 13.24 3.47
CA VAL A 33 7.19 14.51 3.73
C VAL A 33 5.79 14.50 3.11
N GLU A 34 5.63 13.96 1.90
CA GLU A 34 4.36 13.85 1.19
C GLU A 34 3.40 12.84 1.83
N SER A 35 3.93 11.76 2.40
CA SER A 35 3.16 10.72 3.10
C SER A 35 2.39 11.24 4.33
N VAL A 36 2.85 12.32 4.96
CA VAL A 36 2.19 12.87 6.16
C VAL A 36 0.81 13.47 5.83
N PRO A 37 0.69 14.48 4.95
CA PRO A 37 -0.62 15.00 4.56
C PRO A 37 -1.47 13.96 3.85
N ASP A 38 -0.88 13.11 3.01
CA ASP A 38 -1.62 12.08 2.26
C ASP A 38 -2.20 10.98 3.19
N GLY A 39 -1.41 10.53 4.17
CA GLY A 39 -1.87 9.60 5.21
C GLY A 39 -3.01 10.17 6.07
N LEU A 40 -2.95 11.47 6.40
CA LEU A 40 -4.04 12.13 7.14
C LEU A 40 -5.30 12.25 6.27
N ALA A 41 -5.15 12.61 5.00
CA ALA A 41 -6.25 12.73 4.04
C ALA A 41 -6.94 11.38 3.79
N SER A 42 -6.17 10.31 3.60
CA SER A 42 -6.72 8.95 3.42
C SER A 42 -7.50 8.48 4.66
N GLY A 43 -7.01 8.76 5.87
CA GLY A 43 -7.75 8.48 7.11
C GLY A 43 -9.09 9.23 7.20
N LEU A 44 -9.11 10.51 6.78
CA LEU A 44 -10.35 11.30 6.70
C LEU A 44 -11.32 10.72 5.67
N LEU A 45 -10.83 10.37 4.48
CA LEU A 45 -11.65 9.75 3.42
C LEU A 45 -12.23 8.40 3.86
N ALA A 46 -11.51 7.67 4.70
CA ALA A 46 -11.94 6.40 5.28
C ALA A 46 -12.95 6.56 6.43
N GLY A 47 -13.31 7.80 6.82
CA GLY A 47 -14.25 8.06 7.91
C GLY A 47 -13.73 7.68 9.31
N VAL A 48 -12.41 7.60 9.49
CA VAL A 48 -11.76 7.25 10.76
C VAL A 48 -10.92 8.41 11.29
N ASN A 49 -10.41 8.30 12.52
CA ASN A 49 -9.46 9.28 13.03
C ASN A 49 -8.23 9.36 12.08
N PRO A 50 -7.84 10.56 11.59
CA PRO A 50 -6.78 10.73 10.59
C PRO A 50 -5.44 10.10 11.00
N VAL A 51 -5.17 10.03 12.30
CA VAL A 51 -3.95 9.44 12.86
C VAL A 51 -3.82 7.96 12.47
N PHE A 52 -4.94 7.23 12.30
CA PHE A 52 -4.89 5.84 11.85
C PHE A 52 -4.43 5.69 10.40
N GLY A 53 -4.71 6.67 9.54
CA GLY A 53 -4.18 6.70 8.17
C GLY A 53 -2.66 6.84 8.16
N LEU A 54 -2.12 7.71 9.02
CA LEU A 54 -0.66 7.86 9.20
C LEU A 54 -0.01 6.56 9.72
N TYR A 55 -0.65 5.86 10.65
CA TYR A 55 -0.16 4.54 11.10
C TYR A 55 -0.16 3.52 9.95
N GLY A 56 -1.20 3.53 9.12
CA GLY A 56 -1.27 2.69 7.92
C GLY A 56 -0.05 2.88 7.00
N TYR A 57 0.37 4.13 6.76
CA TYR A 57 1.54 4.42 5.92
C TYR A 57 2.83 3.99 6.60
N LEU A 58 3.00 4.28 7.90
CA LEU A 58 4.20 3.90 8.64
C LEU A 58 4.44 2.38 8.61
N PHE A 59 3.44 1.60 9.03
CA PHE A 59 3.57 0.15 9.08
C PHE A 59 3.52 -0.50 7.69
N GLY A 60 2.69 0.05 6.79
CA GLY A 60 2.57 -0.41 5.41
C GLY A 60 3.85 -0.24 4.61
N MET A 61 4.51 0.92 4.73
CA MET A 61 5.78 1.19 4.05
C MET A 61 6.91 0.32 4.59
N VAL A 62 6.98 0.10 5.91
CA VAL A 62 7.95 -0.85 6.50
C VAL A 62 7.71 -2.27 5.99
N GLY A 63 6.46 -2.73 5.95
CA GLY A 63 6.12 -4.04 5.37
C GLY A 63 6.50 -4.13 3.90
N ALA A 64 6.15 -3.12 3.10
CA ALA A 64 6.49 -3.06 1.69
C ALA A 64 8.00 -3.09 1.45
N ALA A 65 8.78 -2.30 2.19
CA ALA A 65 10.23 -2.28 2.06
C ALA A 65 10.88 -3.67 2.24
N LEU A 66 10.27 -4.54 3.05
CA LEU A 66 10.76 -5.90 3.31
C LEU A 66 10.25 -6.95 2.31
N PHE A 67 8.99 -6.84 1.87
CA PHE A 67 8.31 -7.89 1.10
C PHE A 67 8.09 -7.54 -0.38
N THR A 68 8.22 -6.28 -0.77
CA THR A 68 8.01 -5.83 -2.16
C THR A 68 9.19 -6.23 -3.03
N SER A 69 8.88 -6.77 -4.21
CA SER A 69 9.89 -7.23 -5.17
C SER A 69 10.48 -6.12 -6.03
N THR A 70 9.99 -4.88 -5.97
CA THR A 70 10.44 -3.78 -6.82
C THR A 70 11.04 -2.66 -5.96
N ALA A 71 12.20 -2.17 -6.37
CA ALA A 71 12.91 -1.09 -5.68
C ALA A 71 12.30 0.30 -5.93
N PHE A 72 11.39 0.43 -6.90
CA PHE A 72 10.84 1.72 -7.34
C PHE A 72 9.38 1.94 -6.95
N MET A 73 8.71 0.95 -6.36
CA MET A 73 7.29 1.07 -6.00
C MET A 73 7.15 1.58 -4.57
N ALA A 74 6.60 2.78 -4.43
CA ALA A 74 6.10 3.26 -3.15
C ALA A 74 4.76 2.58 -2.84
N VAL A 75 4.58 2.13 -1.61
CA VAL A 75 3.33 1.53 -1.13
C VAL A 75 2.67 2.51 -0.17
N GLN A 76 1.48 2.95 -0.54
CA GLN A 76 0.68 3.96 0.16
C GLN A 76 -0.79 3.52 0.14
N ALA A 77 -1.64 4.12 0.98
CA ALA A 77 -3.08 3.91 0.83
C ALA A 77 -3.55 4.63 -0.44
N THR A 78 -4.62 4.13 -1.04
CA THR A 78 -5.23 4.75 -2.22
C THR A 78 -6.61 5.30 -1.87
N GLY A 79 -7.08 6.29 -2.62
CA GLY A 79 -8.44 6.83 -2.45
C GLY A 79 -9.51 5.73 -2.51
N ALA A 80 -9.34 4.78 -3.43
CA ALA A 80 -10.17 3.57 -3.52
C ALA A 80 -10.21 2.75 -2.22
N MET A 81 -9.05 2.51 -1.61
CA MET A 81 -8.98 1.79 -0.33
C MET A 81 -9.71 2.55 0.77
N SER A 82 -9.56 3.87 0.83
CA SER A 82 -10.24 4.71 1.82
C SER A 82 -11.76 4.65 1.67
N ILE A 83 -12.29 4.78 0.45
CA ILE A 83 -13.74 4.73 0.21
C ILE A 83 -14.31 3.36 0.60
N ILE A 84 -13.59 2.26 0.29
CA ILE A 84 -14.03 0.90 0.68
C ILE A 84 -14.08 0.75 2.20
N VAL A 85 -13.12 1.32 2.94
CA VAL A 85 -13.14 1.30 4.41
C VAL A 85 -14.28 2.15 4.98
N ALA A 86 -14.57 3.31 4.36
CA ALA A 86 -15.67 4.18 4.76
C ALA A 86 -17.04 3.50 4.64
N ASP A 87 -17.23 2.66 3.61
CA ASP A 87 -18.49 1.92 3.37
C ASP A 87 -18.82 0.91 4.49
N VAL A 88 -17.83 0.50 5.29
CA VAL A 88 -18.02 -0.43 6.42
C VAL A 88 -18.67 0.25 7.64
N ASP A 89 -18.85 1.57 7.61
CA ASP A 89 -19.40 2.42 8.68
C ASP A 89 -18.82 2.11 10.07
N LEU A 90 -17.50 2.31 10.18
CA LEU A 90 -16.78 2.03 11.43
C LEU A 90 -17.15 2.99 12.55
N ALA A 91 -17.61 4.21 12.23
CA ALA A 91 -17.97 5.24 13.20
C ALA A 91 -19.23 4.88 14.00
N GLY A 92 -20.13 4.09 13.42
CA GLY A 92 -21.34 3.59 14.09
C GLY A 92 -21.11 2.43 15.07
N ARG A 93 -19.87 1.95 15.24
CA ARG A 93 -19.56 0.82 16.13
C ARG A 93 -19.13 1.28 17.52
N ASP A 94 -19.36 0.43 18.52
CA ASP A 94 -19.02 0.69 19.93
C ASP A 94 -17.53 1.04 20.12
N ASP A 95 -16.65 0.39 19.35
CA ASP A 95 -15.21 0.66 19.34
C ASP A 95 -14.70 0.71 17.88
N PRO A 96 -14.68 1.91 17.27
CA PRO A 96 -14.22 2.09 15.89
C PRO A 96 -12.75 1.70 15.70
N ALA A 97 -11.89 1.94 16.70
CA ALA A 97 -10.46 1.66 16.62
C ALA A 97 -10.18 0.16 16.62
N ARG A 98 -10.83 -0.59 17.51
CA ARG A 98 -10.74 -2.05 17.54
C ARG A 98 -11.36 -2.69 16.30
N SER A 99 -12.45 -2.11 15.80
CA SER A 99 -13.10 -2.57 14.56
C SER A 99 -12.18 -2.38 13.35
N LEU A 100 -11.55 -1.20 13.23
CA LEU A 100 -10.56 -0.91 12.19
C LEU A 100 -9.36 -1.86 12.28
N PHE A 101 -8.81 -2.06 13.47
CA PHE A 101 -7.70 -2.99 13.69
C PHE A 101 -8.06 -4.43 13.27
N THR A 102 -9.24 -4.90 13.65
CA THR A 102 -9.72 -6.24 13.28
C THR A 102 -9.87 -6.36 11.76
N LEU A 103 -10.44 -5.34 11.11
CA LEU A 103 -10.58 -5.28 9.66
C LEU A 103 -9.21 -5.31 8.96
N SER A 104 -8.22 -4.56 9.46
CA SER A 104 -6.86 -4.56 8.93
C SER A 104 -6.20 -5.94 9.04
N ILE A 105 -6.33 -6.61 10.18
CA ILE A 105 -5.78 -7.96 10.38
C ILE A 105 -6.44 -8.98 9.46
N VAL A 106 -7.78 -8.98 9.38
CA VAL A 106 -8.53 -9.89 8.48
C VAL A 106 -8.13 -9.65 7.03
N THR A 107 -8.05 -8.39 6.61
CA THR A 107 -7.62 -8.02 5.25
C THR A 107 -6.20 -8.50 4.97
N GLY A 108 -5.28 -8.31 5.91
CA GLY A 108 -3.89 -8.80 5.79
C GLY A 108 -3.82 -10.32 5.63
N ILE A 109 -4.57 -11.08 6.44
CA ILE A 109 -4.65 -12.55 6.33
C ILE A 109 -5.18 -12.95 4.95
N VAL A 110 -6.27 -12.34 4.49
CA VAL A 110 -6.86 -12.62 3.17
C VAL A 110 -5.88 -12.31 2.05
N MET A 111 -5.15 -11.19 2.13
CA MET A 111 -4.14 -10.80 1.15
C MET A 111 -2.95 -11.76 1.12
N ILE A 112 -2.49 -12.23 2.28
CA ILE A 112 -1.42 -13.25 2.36
C ILE A 112 -1.89 -14.56 1.73
N LEU A 113 -3.10 -15.03 2.05
CA LEU A 113 -3.68 -16.23 1.46
C LEU A 113 -3.84 -16.10 -0.06
N ALA A 114 -4.34 -14.96 -0.54
CA ALA A 114 -4.45 -14.67 -1.97
C ALA A 114 -3.08 -14.68 -2.67
N GLY A 115 -2.04 -14.16 -2.01
CA GLY A 115 -0.66 -14.21 -2.48
C GLY A 115 -0.11 -15.64 -2.57
N LEU A 116 -0.35 -16.46 -1.54
CA LEU A 116 0.05 -17.88 -1.52
C LEU A 116 -0.65 -18.71 -2.60
N LEU A 117 -1.93 -18.41 -2.87
CA LEU A 117 -2.72 -18.99 -3.95
C LEU A 117 -2.39 -18.41 -5.33
N GLN A 118 -1.43 -17.47 -5.43
CA GLN A 118 -1.01 -16.79 -6.65
C GLN A 118 -2.16 -16.10 -7.40
N LEU A 119 -3.16 -15.60 -6.67
CA LEU A 119 -4.35 -14.98 -7.27
C LEU A 119 -4.03 -13.68 -8.02
N GLY A 120 -2.86 -13.07 -7.77
CA GLY A 120 -2.35 -11.94 -8.56
C GLY A 120 -2.22 -12.26 -10.06
N ALA A 121 -2.04 -13.53 -10.44
CA ALA A 121 -2.01 -13.94 -11.85
C ALA A 121 -3.36 -13.76 -12.55
N PHE A 122 -4.48 -13.61 -11.83
CA PHE A 122 -5.78 -13.33 -12.43
C PHE A 122 -5.97 -11.84 -12.77
N LEU A 123 -5.20 -10.94 -12.13
CA LEU A 123 -5.28 -9.50 -12.40
C LEU A 123 -4.92 -9.17 -13.87
N ARG A 124 -4.13 -10.01 -14.54
CA ARG A 124 -3.82 -9.86 -15.98
C ARG A 124 -5.02 -10.04 -16.91
N PHE A 125 -6.13 -10.60 -16.42
CA PHE A 125 -7.37 -10.77 -17.17
C PHE A 125 -8.36 -9.61 -16.99
N VAL A 126 -8.04 -8.65 -16.11
CA VAL A 126 -8.85 -7.43 -15.96
C VAL A 126 -8.60 -6.56 -17.19
N SER A 127 -9.68 -6.18 -17.88
CA SER A 127 -9.57 -5.35 -19.08
C SER A 127 -9.19 -3.91 -18.71
N ASN A 128 -8.43 -3.26 -19.60
CA ASN A 128 -8.05 -1.85 -19.43
C ASN A 128 -9.29 -0.96 -19.25
N SER A 129 -10.41 -1.26 -19.94
CA SER A 129 -11.65 -0.48 -19.83
C SER A 129 -12.28 -0.54 -18.45
N VAL A 130 -12.25 -1.70 -17.77
CA VAL A 130 -12.74 -1.83 -16.39
C VAL A 130 -11.83 -1.08 -15.43
N MET A 131 -10.51 -1.21 -15.60
CA MET A 131 -9.55 -0.50 -14.75
C MET A 131 -9.67 1.03 -14.89
N THR A 132 -9.78 1.56 -16.12
CA THR A 132 -10.00 3.00 -16.32
C THR A 132 -11.34 3.46 -15.78
N GLY A 133 -12.41 2.68 -15.98
CA GLY A 133 -13.74 3.01 -15.45
C GLY A 133 -13.75 3.06 -13.93
N PHE A 134 -13.08 2.12 -13.27
CA PHE A 134 -12.92 2.11 -11.83
C PHE A 134 -12.16 3.35 -11.33
N ILE A 135 -11.01 3.68 -11.95
CA ILE A 135 -10.19 4.83 -11.57
C ILE A 135 -10.92 6.16 -11.81
N SER A 136 -11.76 6.26 -12.86
CA SER A 136 -12.54 7.48 -13.11
C SER A 136 -13.75 7.65 -12.18
N ALA A 137 -14.25 6.56 -11.59
CA ALA A 137 -15.39 6.59 -10.68
C ALA A 137 -14.99 6.86 -9.23
N VAL A 138 -13.75 6.50 -8.87
CA VAL A 138 -13.16 6.72 -7.54
C VAL A 138 -12.63 8.14 -7.40
#